data_AF-A0A2H3JUN2-F1
#
_entry.id   AF-A0A2H3JUN2-F1
#
_cell.length_a   1.000
_cell.length_b   1.000
_cell.length_c   1.000
_cell.angle_alpha   90.00
_cell.angle_beta   90.00
_cell.angle_gamma   90.00
#
_symmetry.space_group_name_H-M   'P 1'
#
loop_
_entity.id
_entity.type
_entity.pdbx_description
1 polymer ?
#
loop_
_entity_poly.entity_id
_entity_poly.type
_entity_poly.pdbx_seq_one_letter_code
_entity_poly.pdbx_strand_id
1 'polypeptide(L)'
;MPWPLKVVRQFEMVPANPSEADFHGPYNKLLHTLFPTDTDFTVVPFYSPNLHDSADFVTFAVLIEDRPVFIIKLRPPSDLRYASSRETADRQIRAHIKDIHGDCSLPVLHAVSAMGTRLCFYQKPQVGPVQPPFIETDPSFESDTAPRERWDCDILEEEGMQRIQAVVEDIKQGCAVI
;
A
#
# COMPACT_ATOMS: atom_id res chain seq x y z
N MET A 1 0.76 17.30 12.29
CA MET A 1 0.48 16.86 13.68
C MET A 1 0.84 15.39 13.79
N PRO A 2 1.36 14.91 14.93
CA PRO A 2 1.68 13.50 15.10
C PRO A 2 0.43 12.63 14.98
N TRP A 3 0.60 11.34 14.66
CA TRP A 3 -0.51 10.38 14.65
C TRP A 3 -1.27 10.39 15.98
N PRO A 4 -2.60 10.19 15.97
CA PRO A 4 -3.34 9.99 17.20
C PRO A 4 -2.74 8.85 18.02
N LEU A 5 -2.65 9.02 19.34
CA LEU A 5 -2.00 8.05 20.23
C LEU A 5 -2.55 6.62 20.11
N LYS A 6 -3.84 6.49 19.76
CA LYS A 6 -4.50 5.20 19.51
C LYS A 6 -3.92 4.44 18.30
N VAL A 7 -3.36 5.13 17.32
CA VAL A 7 -2.69 4.55 16.15
C VAL A 7 -1.27 4.15 16.53
N VAL A 8 -0.51 5.06 17.15
CA VAL A 8 0.87 4.81 17.59
C VAL A 8 0.95 3.58 18.50
N ARG A 9 0.06 3.49 19.50
CA ARG A 9 -0.01 2.34 20.42
C ARG A 9 -0.23 1.00 19.72
N GLN A 10 -0.95 0.97 18.60
CA GLN A 10 -1.14 -0.28 17.87
C GLN A 10 0.16 -0.74 17.21
N PHE A 11 0.91 0.18 16.59
CA PHE A 11 2.21 -0.15 16.03
C PHE A 11 3.23 -0.53 17.11
N GLU A 12 3.18 0.08 18.30
CA GLU A 12 4.03 -0.29 19.45
C GLU A 12 3.74 -1.69 20.01
N MET A 13 2.53 -2.23 19.79
CA MET A 13 2.16 -3.58 20.23
C MET A 13 2.67 -4.69 19.31
N VAL A 14 3.22 -4.34 18.15
CA VAL A 14 3.79 -5.30 17.20
C VAL A 14 5.02 -5.98 17.84
N PRO A 15 5.11 -7.33 17.84
CA PRO A 15 6.21 -8.04 18.47
C PRO A 15 7.53 -7.82 17.71
N ALA A 16 8.66 -8.14 18.35
CA ALA A 16 9.99 -7.92 17.79
C ALA A 16 10.28 -8.70 16.49
N ASN A 17 9.66 -9.87 16.30
CA ASN A 17 9.76 -10.68 15.08
C ASN A 17 8.37 -10.84 14.46
N PRO A 18 7.83 -9.78 13.85
CA PRO A 18 6.44 -9.77 13.45
C PRO A 18 6.22 -10.53 12.15
N SER A 19 5.10 -11.21 12.10
CA SER A 19 4.48 -11.69 10.87
C SER A 19 3.73 -10.54 10.19
N GLU A 20 3.23 -10.77 8.99
CA GLU A 20 2.33 -9.84 8.32
C GLU A 20 1.04 -9.59 9.13
N ALA A 21 0.45 -10.64 9.71
CA ALA A 21 -0.81 -10.57 10.43
C ALA A 21 -0.77 -9.60 11.62
N ASP A 22 0.40 -9.44 12.23
CA ASP A 22 0.63 -8.50 13.33
C ASP A 22 0.44 -7.03 12.89
N PHE A 23 0.55 -6.74 11.59
CA PHE A 23 0.32 -5.40 11.01
C PHE A 23 -1.13 -5.15 10.59
N HIS A 24 -2.00 -6.17 10.56
CA HIS A 24 -3.40 -5.98 10.16
C HIS A 24 -4.14 -5.00 11.08
N GLY A 25 -4.02 -5.18 12.40
CA GLY A 25 -4.62 -4.29 13.40
C GLY A 25 -4.12 -2.84 13.30
N PRO A 26 -2.80 -2.60 13.33
CA PRO A 26 -2.22 -1.27 13.16
C PRO A 26 -2.64 -0.55 11.88
N TYR A 27 -2.55 -1.21 10.72
CA TYR A 27 -2.96 -0.60 9.45
C TYR A 27 -4.47 -0.41 9.35
N ASN A 28 -5.28 -1.36 9.83
CA ASN A 28 -6.73 -1.18 9.89
C ASN A 28 -7.12 0.04 10.74
N LYS A 29 -6.43 0.25 11.88
CA LYS A 29 -6.64 1.43 12.75
C LYS A 29 -6.20 2.74 12.08
N LEU A 30 -5.07 2.71 11.38
CA LEU A 30 -4.55 3.84 10.62
C LEU A 30 -5.50 4.23 9.48
N LEU A 31 -5.93 3.25 8.67
CA LEU A 31 -6.82 3.48 7.54
C LEU A 31 -8.16 4.07 7.97
N HIS A 32 -8.78 3.56 9.05
CA HIS A 32 -9.99 4.16 9.62
C HIS A 32 -9.78 5.52 10.30
N THR A 33 -8.52 5.92 10.52
CA THR A 33 -8.19 7.28 10.96
C THR A 33 -8.05 8.22 9.76
N LEU A 34 -7.53 7.72 8.63
CA LEU A 34 -7.37 8.46 7.38
C LEU A 34 -8.68 8.60 6.60
N PHE A 35 -9.50 7.55 6.62
CA PHE A 35 -10.81 7.42 6.00
C PHE A 35 -11.84 7.06 7.09
N PRO A 36 -12.40 8.07 7.79
CA PRO A 36 -13.33 7.84 8.88
C PRO A 36 -14.61 7.13 8.44
N THR A 37 -15.17 6.28 9.31
CA THR A 37 -16.36 5.46 9.02
C THR A 37 -17.67 6.24 8.89
N ASP A 38 -17.67 7.51 9.28
CA ASP A 38 -18.78 8.46 9.13
C ASP A 38 -18.71 9.24 7.81
N THR A 39 -17.84 8.82 6.88
CA THR A 39 -17.74 9.33 5.51
C THR A 39 -18.19 8.28 4.49
N ASP A 40 -18.26 8.64 3.21
CA ASP A 40 -18.65 7.73 2.13
C ASP A 40 -17.55 6.71 1.76
N PHE A 41 -16.36 6.84 2.35
CA PHE A 41 -15.26 5.90 2.14
C PHE A 41 -15.45 4.63 2.97
N THR A 42 -15.24 3.47 2.34
CA THR A 42 -15.27 2.17 3.01
C THR A 42 -13.90 1.49 2.93
N VAL A 43 -13.34 1.10 4.07
CA VAL A 43 -12.10 0.31 4.13
C VAL A 43 -12.47 -1.17 4.20
N VAL A 44 -11.98 -1.97 3.24
CA VAL A 44 -12.26 -3.41 3.16
C VAL A 44 -10.99 -4.23 2.97
N PRO A 45 -10.92 -5.47 3.47
CA PRO A 45 -9.99 -6.45 2.93
C PRO A 45 -10.30 -6.71 1.46
N PHE A 46 -9.28 -6.61 0.60
CA PHE A 46 -9.37 -6.83 -0.83
C PHE A 46 -8.69 -8.15 -1.21
N TYR A 47 -9.47 -9.03 -1.82
CA TYR A 47 -9.01 -10.32 -2.32
C TYR A 47 -9.09 -10.29 -3.85
N SER A 48 -7.95 -10.32 -4.54
CA SER A 48 -7.99 -10.46 -6.00
C SER A 48 -8.33 -11.92 -6.34
N PRO A 49 -9.42 -12.19 -7.09
CA PRO A 49 -9.83 -13.55 -7.43
C PRO A 49 -8.84 -14.28 -8.35
N ASN A 50 -7.92 -13.55 -9.01
CA ASN A 50 -7.02 -14.09 -10.03
C ASN A 50 -5.57 -14.27 -9.56
N LEU A 51 -5.21 -13.82 -8.35
CA LEU A 51 -3.90 -14.14 -7.79
C LEU A 51 -4.00 -15.42 -6.96
N HIS A 52 -3.64 -16.55 -7.57
CA HIS A 52 -3.10 -17.70 -6.83
C HIS A 52 -1.71 -17.35 -6.29
N ASP A 53 -1.65 -16.37 -5.39
CA ASP A 53 -0.45 -16.08 -4.63
C ASP A 53 -0.28 -17.21 -3.62
N SER A 54 0.87 -17.88 -3.61
CA SER A 54 1.12 -18.99 -2.67
C SER A 54 1.21 -18.57 -1.19
N ALA A 55 1.02 -17.29 -0.92
CA ALA A 55 1.02 -16.71 0.41
C ALA A 55 -0.09 -15.63 0.46
N ASP A 56 -1.14 -15.93 1.24
CA ASP A 56 -2.33 -15.11 1.43
C ASP A 56 -2.01 -13.81 2.19
N PHE A 57 -1.29 -12.88 1.56
CA PHE A 57 -1.05 -11.54 2.11
C PHE A 57 -2.31 -10.66 1.94
N VAL A 58 -2.75 -10.03 3.02
CA VAL A 58 -3.89 -9.10 3.05
C VAL A 58 -3.54 -7.81 2.33
N THR A 59 -4.40 -7.47 1.39
CA THR A 59 -4.49 -6.13 0.82
C THR A 59 -5.70 -5.44 1.43
N PHE A 60 -5.56 -4.19 1.84
CA PHE A 60 -6.70 -3.34 2.15
C PHE A 60 -7.01 -2.48 0.93
N ALA A 61 -8.29 -2.32 0.60
CA ALA A 61 -8.77 -1.34 -0.36
C ALA A 61 -9.63 -0.30 0.35
N VAL A 62 -9.60 0.92 -0.17
CA VAL A 62 -10.54 1.98 0.15
C VAL A 62 -11.44 2.16 -1.05
N LEU A 63 -12.75 2.07 -0.81
CA LEU A 63 -13.79 2.16 -1.81
C LEU A 63 -14.59 3.45 -1.62
N ILE A 64 -15.11 4.00 -2.71
CA ILE A 64 -16.20 4.98 -2.72
C ILE A 64 -17.26 4.47 -3.70
N GLU A 65 -18.51 4.32 -3.24
CA GLU A 65 -19.60 3.72 -4.04
C GLU A 65 -19.18 2.40 -4.72
N ASP A 66 -18.58 1.49 -3.95
CA ASP A 66 -18.03 0.19 -4.41
C ASP A 66 -16.90 0.27 -5.46
N ARG A 67 -16.37 1.46 -5.77
CA ARG A 67 -15.23 1.65 -6.69
C ARG A 67 -13.93 1.84 -5.92
N PRO A 68 -12.86 1.09 -6.22
CA PRO A 68 -11.59 1.19 -5.51
C PRO A 68 -10.83 2.47 -5.88
N VAL A 69 -10.44 3.24 -4.88
CA VAL A 69 -9.70 4.51 -5.03
C VAL A 69 -8.30 4.47 -4.45
N PHE A 70 -8.02 3.49 -3.58
CA PHE A 70 -6.72 3.29 -2.96
C PHE A 70 -6.53 1.85 -2.52
N ILE A 71 -5.31 1.33 -2.61
CA ILE A 71 -4.96 0.03 -2.04
C ILE A 71 -3.65 0.09 -1.25
N ILE A 72 -3.56 -0.72 -0.21
CA ILE A 72 -2.31 -0.96 0.52
C ILE A 72 -2.11 -2.46 0.76
N LYS A 73 -0.98 -3.00 0.28
CA LYS A 73 -0.61 -4.40 0.47
C LYS A 73 0.42 -4.53 1.59
N LEU A 74 0.14 -5.40 2.56
CA LEU A 74 1.00 -5.61 3.72
C LEU A 74 1.95 -6.78 3.51
N ARG A 75 3.15 -6.66 4.08
CA ARG A 75 4.20 -7.69 4.14
C ARG A 75 4.98 -7.55 5.44
N PRO A 76 5.61 -8.63 5.93
CA PRO A 76 6.46 -8.55 7.12
C PRO A 76 7.70 -7.70 6.84
N PRO A 77 8.27 -7.02 7.86
CA PRO A 77 9.46 -6.18 7.68
C PRO A 77 10.70 -6.98 7.27
N SER A 78 10.74 -8.29 7.55
CA SER A 78 11.83 -9.18 7.13
C SER A 78 11.94 -9.30 5.61
N ASP A 79 10.84 -9.11 4.86
CA ASP A 79 10.86 -9.12 3.39
C ASP A 79 11.76 -8.04 2.81
N LEU A 80 11.91 -6.91 3.50
CA LEU A 80 12.77 -5.82 3.05
C LEU A 80 14.25 -6.24 2.97
N ARG A 81 14.66 -7.31 3.67
CA ARG A 81 16.03 -7.84 3.64
C ARG A 81 16.34 -8.57 2.33
N TYR A 82 15.38 -9.25 1.72
CA TYR A 82 15.62 -10.18 0.62
C TYR A 82 15.18 -9.58 -0.71
N ALA A 83 16.06 -9.56 -1.71
CA ALA A 83 15.76 -9.02 -3.05
C ALA A 83 14.57 -9.73 -3.71
N SER A 84 14.49 -11.06 -3.58
CA SER A 84 13.37 -11.87 -4.10
C SER A 84 12.02 -11.52 -3.43
N SER A 85 12.01 -11.25 -2.13
CA SER A 85 10.80 -10.78 -1.43
C SER A 85 10.37 -9.40 -1.93
N ARG A 86 11.32 -8.48 -2.14
CA ARG A 86 11.04 -7.14 -2.67
C ARG A 86 10.52 -7.18 -4.11
N GLU A 87 11.13 -7.98 -4.97
CA GLU A 87 10.66 -8.22 -6.34
C GLU A 87 9.22 -8.76 -6.33
N THR A 88 8.96 -9.73 -5.47
CA THR A 88 7.62 -10.32 -5.35
C THR A 88 6.60 -9.29 -4.86
N ALA A 89 6.96 -8.44 -3.91
CA ALA A 89 6.10 -7.34 -3.44
C ALA A 89 5.77 -6.35 -4.57
N ASP A 90 6.77 -5.93 -5.36
CA ASP A 90 6.58 -5.02 -6.50
C ASP A 90 5.69 -5.64 -7.60
N ARG A 91 5.93 -6.91 -7.97
CA ARG A 91 5.07 -7.62 -8.93
C ARG A 91 3.62 -7.70 -8.47
N GLN A 92 3.41 -8.05 -7.19
CA GLN A 92 2.07 -8.24 -6.66
C GLN A 92 1.27 -6.94 -6.57
N ILE A 93 1.87 -5.84 -6.07
CA ILE A 93 1.15 -4.57 -6.01
C ILE A 93 0.80 -4.07 -7.42
N ARG A 94 1.70 -4.24 -8.41
CA ARG A 94 1.41 -3.93 -9.81
C ARG A 94 0.30 -4.79 -10.40
N ALA A 95 0.24 -6.08 -10.04
CA ALA A 95 -0.85 -6.96 -10.45
C ALA A 95 -2.20 -6.47 -9.88
N HIS A 96 -2.26 -6.12 -8.60
CA HIS A 96 -3.47 -5.55 -8.01
C HIS A 96 -3.86 -4.23 -8.68
N ILE A 97 -2.91 -3.31 -8.88
CA ILE A 97 -3.15 -2.06 -9.62
C ILE A 97 -3.77 -2.38 -10.99
N LYS A 98 -3.23 -3.35 -11.73
CA LYS A 98 -3.75 -3.75 -13.04
C LYS A 98 -5.20 -4.27 -12.95
N ASP A 99 -5.51 -5.05 -11.94
CA ASP A 99 -6.85 -5.63 -11.75
C ASP A 99 -7.91 -4.57 -11.45
N ILE A 100 -7.58 -3.54 -10.66
CA ILE A 100 -8.55 -2.53 -10.20
C ILE A 100 -8.53 -1.21 -10.97
N HIS A 101 -7.49 -0.97 -11.78
CA HIS A 101 -7.31 0.34 -12.45
C HIS A 101 -8.49 0.72 -13.34
N GLY A 102 -9.13 -0.24 -13.99
CA GLY A 102 -10.30 -0.01 -14.86
C GLY A 102 -11.57 0.46 -14.11
N ASP A 103 -11.67 0.13 -12.82
CA ASP A 103 -12.84 0.47 -11.99
C ASP A 103 -12.60 1.74 -11.15
N CYS A 104 -11.36 2.23 -11.10
CA CYS A 104 -11.00 3.45 -10.38
C CYS A 104 -11.47 4.69 -11.14
N SER A 105 -12.32 5.49 -10.50
CA SER A 105 -12.89 6.72 -11.04
C SER A 105 -11.96 7.94 -10.96
N LEU A 106 -10.84 7.83 -10.25
CA LEU A 106 -9.87 8.91 -10.11
C LEU A 106 -8.93 9.02 -11.33
N PRO A 107 -8.41 10.22 -11.64
CA PRO A 107 -7.40 10.39 -12.70
C PRO A 107 -6.10 9.61 -12.45
N VAL A 108 -5.79 9.35 -11.19
CA VAL A 108 -4.64 8.56 -10.73
C VAL A 108 -5.09 7.61 -9.64
N LEU A 109 -4.85 6.31 -9.84
CA LEU A 109 -4.97 5.32 -8.77
C LEU A 109 -3.69 5.32 -7.95
N HIS A 110 -3.81 5.58 -6.65
CA HIS A 110 -2.71 5.46 -5.70
C HIS A 110 -2.70 4.08 -5.05
N ALA A 111 -1.51 3.53 -4.84
CA ALA A 111 -1.31 2.25 -4.20
C ALA A 111 -0.06 2.27 -3.32
N VAL A 112 -0.02 1.48 -2.26
CA VAL A 112 1.12 1.40 -1.35
C VAL A 112 1.51 -0.06 -1.10
N SER A 113 2.80 -0.35 -1.17
CA SER A 113 3.35 -1.58 -0.61
C SER A 113 4.00 -1.26 0.73
N ALA A 114 3.55 -1.92 1.79
CA ALA A 114 4.09 -1.77 3.13
C ALA A 114 4.84 -3.02 3.57
N MET A 115 6.10 -2.87 3.99
CA MET A 115 6.91 -3.90 4.64
C MET A 115 7.14 -3.51 6.09
N GLY A 116 6.33 -4.05 6.99
CA GLY A 116 6.18 -3.51 8.34
C GLY A 116 5.73 -2.05 8.28
N THR A 117 6.54 -1.13 8.78
CA THR A 117 6.27 0.33 8.76
C THR A 117 6.81 1.04 7.52
N ARG A 118 7.65 0.37 6.72
CA ARG A 118 8.32 0.98 5.56
C ARG A 118 7.41 0.93 4.34
N LEU A 119 7.23 2.05 3.66
CA LEU A 119 6.27 2.27 2.58
C LEU A 119 6.97 2.53 1.25
N CYS A 120 6.44 1.90 0.20
CA CYS A 120 6.70 2.23 -1.18
C CYS A 120 5.40 2.69 -1.85
N PHE A 121 5.43 3.85 -2.51
CA PHE A 121 4.28 4.49 -3.11
C PHE A 121 4.24 4.25 -4.61
N TYR A 122 3.06 3.84 -5.10
CA TYR A 122 2.78 3.59 -6.50
C TYR A 122 1.67 4.49 -6.99
N GLN A 123 1.78 4.92 -8.25
CA GLN A 123 0.78 5.72 -8.93
C GLN A 123 0.51 5.15 -10.31
N LYS A 124 -0.77 5.01 -10.66
CA LYS A 124 -1.20 4.63 -12.00
C LYS A 124 -2.17 5.69 -12.55
N PRO A 125 -1.69 6.60 -13.41
CA PRO A 125 -2.56 7.49 -14.17
C PRO A 125 -3.48 6.70 -15.10
N GLN A 126 -4.62 7.27 -15.48
CA GLN A 126 -5.52 6.67 -16.48
C GLN A 126 -4.78 6.33 -17.78
N VAL A 127 -3.99 7.28 -18.29
CA VAL A 127 -3.13 7.09 -19.46
C VAL A 127 -1.66 7.20 -19.02
N GLY A 128 -0.94 6.08 -19.08
CA GLY A 128 0.49 6.04 -18.74
C GLY A 128 0.91 4.81 -17.93
N PRO A 129 2.22 4.60 -17.75
CA PRO A 129 2.77 3.49 -16.97
C PRO A 129 2.60 3.70 -15.46
N VAL A 130 2.65 2.60 -14.70
CA VAL A 130 2.75 2.64 -13.24
C VAL A 130 4.08 3.27 -12.84
N GLN A 131 4.05 4.20 -11.89
CA GLN A 131 5.23 4.74 -11.20
C GLN A 131 5.38 4.10 -9.82
N PRO A 132 6.60 3.83 -9.33
CA PRO A 132 7.87 3.88 -10.08
C PRO A 132 7.89 2.86 -11.23
N PRO A 133 8.77 3.01 -12.25
CA PRO A 133 8.85 2.07 -13.36
C PRO A 133 9.26 0.67 -12.90
N PHE A 134 8.77 -0.36 -13.60
CA PHE A 134 9.24 -1.72 -13.39
C PHE A 134 10.70 -1.85 -13.86
N ILE A 135 11.54 -2.55 -13.10
CA ILE A 135 12.92 -2.85 -13.50
C ILE A 135 12.94 -4.30 -13.96
N GLU A 136 13.30 -4.51 -15.23
CA GLU A 136 13.34 -5.84 -15.82
C GLU A 136 14.47 -6.69 -15.23
N THR A 137 14.20 -7.97 -15.03
CA THR A 137 15.21 -8.97 -14.67
C THR A 137 16.09 -9.25 -15.88
N ASP A 138 17.41 -9.13 -15.76
CA ASP A 138 18.33 -9.61 -16.79
C ASP A 138 18.59 -11.11 -16.54
N PRO A 139 18.28 -12.02 -17.47
CA PRO A 139 18.54 -13.45 -17.29
C PRO A 139 20.02 -13.80 -17.04
N SER A 140 20.93 -12.90 -17.41
CA SER A 140 22.38 -13.08 -17.31
C SER A 140 22.95 -12.61 -15.97
N PHE A 141 22.19 -11.86 -15.17
CA PHE A 141 22.64 -11.27 -13.92
C PHE A 141 21.55 -11.34 -12.84
N GLU A 142 21.94 -11.64 -11.60
CA GLU A 142 21.04 -11.41 -10.46
C GLU A 142 20.86 -9.89 -10.27
N SER A 143 19.77 -9.33 -10.79
CA SER A 143 19.44 -7.91 -10.64
C SER A 143 18.46 -7.67 -9.49
N ASP A 144 18.70 -6.63 -8.70
CA ASP A 144 17.74 -6.15 -7.71
C ASP A 144 16.66 -5.33 -8.43
N THR A 145 15.62 -6.02 -8.89
CA THR A 145 14.51 -5.45 -9.69
C THR A 145 13.57 -4.56 -8.87
N ALA A 146 13.64 -4.64 -7.55
CA ALA A 146 12.91 -3.77 -6.63
C ALA A 146 13.88 -3.31 -5.53
N PRO A 147 14.69 -2.27 -5.81
CA PRO A 147 15.70 -1.80 -4.89
C PRO A 147 15.09 -1.45 -3.53
N ARG A 148 15.84 -1.73 -2.46
CA ARG A 148 15.40 -1.51 -1.07
C ARG A 148 14.95 -0.07 -0.83
N GLU A 149 15.59 0.86 -1.51
CA GLU A 149 15.36 2.30 -1.47
C GLU A 149 13.95 2.70 -1.95
N ARG A 150 13.20 1.78 -2.58
CA ARG A 150 11.78 2.01 -2.88
C ARG A 150 10.90 2.08 -1.64
N TRP A 151 11.27 1.37 -0.57
CA TRP A 151 10.62 1.42 0.74
C TRP A 151 11.40 2.38 1.66
N ASP A 152 11.66 3.59 1.16
CA ASP A 152 12.44 4.63 1.82
C ASP A 152 11.74 5.24 3.04
N CYS A 153 10.42 5.14 3.07
CA CYS A 153 9.58 5.98 3.91
C CYS A 153 9.01 5.22 5.11
N ASP A 154 9.28 5.66 6.35
CA ASP A 154 8.67 5.04 7.54
C ASP A 154 7.37 5.77 7.95
N ILE A 155 6.26 5.04 8.01
CA ILE A 155 4.94 5.61 8.35
C ILE A 155 4.87 6.24 9.75
N LEU A 156 5.74 5.83 10.68
CA LEU A 156 5.78 6.38 12.04
C LEU A 156 6.64 7.64 12.15
N GLU A 157 7.48 7.90 11.16
CA GLU A 157 8.27 9.12 11.06
C GLU A 157 7.43 10.26 10.47
N GLU A 158 7.84 11.50 10.74
CA GLU A 158 7.11 12.69 10.29
C GLU A 158 6.97 12.74 8.76
N GLU A 159 8.03 12.44 8.03
CA GLU A 159 8.03 12.42 6.57
C GLU A 159 7.01 11.42 6.02
N GLY A 160 6.99 10.19 6.54
CA GLY A 160 6.07 9.17 6.03
C GLY A 160 4.62 9.40 6.39
N MET A 161 4.37 10.00 7.54
CA MET A 161 3.05 10.52 7.88
C MET A 161 2.59 11.61 6.91
N GLN A 162 3.44 12.59 6.60
CA GLN A 162 3.09 13.66 5.66
C GLN A 162 2.85 13.10 4.25
N ARG A 163 3.68 12.17 3.79
CA ARG A 163 3.56 11.58 2.45
C ARG A 163 2.28 10.77 2.27
N ILE A 164 1.91 9.92 3.25
CA ILE A 164 0.63 9.21 3.17
C ILE A 164 -0.57 10.16 3.30
N GLN A 165 -0.46 11.20 4.14
CA GLN A 165 -1.54 12.19 4.29
C GLN A 165 -1.76 12.98 3.00
N ALA A 166 -0.69 13.34 2.29
CA ALA A 166 -0.78 13.99 0.98
C ALA A 166 -1.50 13.09 -0.05
N VAL A 167 -1.20 11.79 -0.07
CA VAL A 167 -1.91 10.82 -0.94
C VAL A 167 -3.40 10.76 -0.58
N VAL A 168 -3.73 10.67 0.71
CA VAL A 168 -5.13 10.62 1.18
C VAL A 168 -5.88 11.90 0.84
N GLU A 169 -5.24 13.05 0.97
CA GLU A 169 -5.84 14.33 0.62
C GLU A 169 -6.10 14.44 -0.88
N ASP A 170 -5.15 14.02 -1.72
CA ASP A 170 -5.33 13.97 -3.18
C ASP A 170 -6.50 13.06 -3.57
N ILE A 171 -6.63 11.88 -2.94
CA ILE A 171 -7.78 10.98 -3.13
C ILE A 171 -9.09 11.67 -2.74
N LYS A 172 -9.14 12.31 -1.57
CA LYS A 172 -10.35 12.99 -1.08
C LYS A 172 -10.78 14.13 -1.99
N GLN A 173 -9.83 14.94 -2.44
CA GLN A 173 -10.08 16.04 -3.39
C GLN A 173 -10.56 15.51 -4.74
N GLY A 174 -9.93 14.45 -5.25
CA GLY A 174 -10.34 13.80 -6.48
C GLY A 174 -11.72 13.15 -6.40
N CYS A 175 -12.12 12.61 -5.24
CA CYS A 175 -13.45 12.06 -5.05
C CYS A 175 -14.54 13.13 -4.89
N ALA A 176 -14.22 14.31 -4.33
CA ALA A 176 -15.19 15.38 -4.14
C ALA A 176 -15.70 16.03 -5.44
N VAL A 177 -15.08 15.70 -6.58
CA VAL A 177 -15.43 16.22 -7.91
C VAL A 177 -16.10 15.17 -8.82
N ILE A 178 -16.34 13.96 -8.30
CA ILE A 178 -17.01 12.84 -9.00
C ILE A 178 -18.49 12.85 -8.63
#